data_AF-A0A936BAV6-F1
#
_entry.id   AF-A0A936BAV6-F1
#
_cell.length_a   1.000
_cell.length_b   1.000
_cell.length_c   1.000
_cell.angle_alpha   90.00
_cell.angle_beta   90.00
_cell.angle_gamma   90.00
#
_symmetry.space_group_name_H-M   'P 1'
#
loop_
_entity.id
_entity.type
_entity.pdbx_description
1 polymer ?
#
loop_
_entity_poly.entity_id
_entity_poly.type
_entity_poly.pdbx_seq_one_letter_code
_entity_poly.pdbx_strand_id
1 'polypeptide(L)'
;MPIFQLGLCDFLSLEPKLPSGSLNREAIEILKIVFDNLRKIQGGRPIIDIYYCTTGTYRAEKEIHASFDILKESVADLDLFSDVTVTPLGRPELLKMWAAVTEKNEARLKVIDYLGMPAMKGIPQSYIALVKAENFVKSLLTGDNGRLKLGIFDENIRSFLGSENPVNADIAETLKSESQRQLFSVLNNGITVVAPEITLTPNTKEIDIANYQIINGCQTSNTLWECKDLLTDNVNVVVKFIQSPDTDVSMSIISATNSQTGIKSESFHGLKI
;
A
#
# COMPACT_ATOMS: atom_id res chain seq x y z
N MET A 1 -11.44 -3.88 31.50
CA MET A 1 -10.19 -4.67 31.30
C MET A 1 -10.32 -6.13 31.71
N PRO A 2 -10.78 -6.50 32.92
CA PRO A 2 -10.74 -7.90 33.37
C PRO A 2 -11.52 -8.89 32.47
N ILE A 3 -12.69 -8.45 31.96
CA ILE A 3 -13.51 -9.25 31.03
C ILE A 3 -12.82 -9.42 29.68
N PHE A 4 -12.09 -8.40 29.21
CA PHE A 4 -11.35 -8.46 27.96
C PHE A 4 -10.17 -9.44 28.06
N GLN A 5 -9.41 -9.36 29.16
CA GLN A 5 -8.34 -10.31 29.46
C GLN A 5 -8.86 -11.75 29.50
N LEU A 6 -9.96 -11.99 30.22
CA LEU A 6 -10.59 -13.31 30.28
C LEU A 6 -10.98 -13.83 28.89
N GLY A 7 -11.63 -13.00 28.08
CA GLY A 7 -12.01 -13.36 26.73
C GLY A 7 -10.82 -13.62 25.81
N LEU A 8 -9.75 -12.83 25.92
CA LEU A 8 -8.54 -13.02 25.14
C LEU A 8 -7.81 -14.32 25.51
N CYS A 9 -7.65 -14.61 26.81
CA CYS A 9 -7.05 -15.85 27.26
C CYS A 9 -7.87 -17.09 26.83
N ASP A 10 -9.20 -17.00 26.90
CA ASP A 10 -10.09 -18.06 26.41
C ASP A 10 -9.96 -18.25 24.88
N PHE A 11 -9.88 -17.16 24.12
CA PHE A 11 -9.65 -17.19 22.67
C PHE A 11 -8.29 -17.82 22.30
N LEU A 12 -7.22 -17.42 23.00
CA LEU A 12 -5.86 -17.93 22.77
C LEU A 12 -5.65 -19.37 23.24
N SER A 13 -6.60 -19.94 24.00
CA SER A 13 -6.58 -21.37 24.34
C SER A 13 -6.84 -22.28 23.13
N LEU A 14 -7.34 -21.72 22.01
CA LEU A 14 -7.78 -22.44 20.80
C LEU A 14 -8.99 -23.38 21.01
N GLU A 15 -9.47 -23.49 22.24
CA GLU A 15 -10.65 -24.25 22.66
C GLU A 15 -11.53 -23.37 23.57
N PRO A 16 -12.11 -22.27 23.02
CA PRO A 16 -12.81 -21.30 23.83
C PRO A 16 -14.02 -21.93 24.52
N LYS A 17 -14.18 -21.63 25.81
CA LYS A 17 -15.33 -22.04 26.62
C LYS A 17 -16.41 -20.97 26.62
N LEU A 18 -16.06 -19.72 26.31
CA LEU A 18 -17.00 -18.62 26.19
C LEU A 18 -17.69 -18.62 24.82
N PRO A 19 -18.93 -18.10 24.73
CA PRO A 19 -19.61 -17.94 23.45
C PRO A 19 -18.76 -17.15 22.45
N SER A 20 -18.56 -17.71 21.26
CA SER A 20 -17.74 -17.12 20.20
C SER A 20 -18.57 -16.80 18.96
N GLY A 21 -18.37 -15.60 18.40
CA GLY A 21 -18.96 -15.20 17.12
C GLY A 21 -18.41 -16.00 15.93
N SER A 22 -18.94 -15.78 14.73
CA SER A 22 -18.39 -16.38 13.49
C SER A 22 -16.94 -15.99 13.27
N LEU A 23 -16.63 -14.68 13.35
CA LEU A 23 -15.27 -14.15 13.17
C LEU A 23 -14.25 -14.77 14.13
N ASN A 24 -14.62 -14.95 15.40
CA ASN A 24 -13.73 -15.57 16.38
C ASN A 24 -13.44 -17.03 16.04
N ARG A 25 -14.45 -17.78 15.56
CA ARG A 25 -14.28 -19.18 15.17
C ARG A 25 -13.36 -19.31 13.96
N GLU A 26 -13.58 -18.49 12.93
CA GLU A 26 -12.71 -18.43 11.74
C GLU A 26 -11.27 -18.06 12.13
N ALA A 27 -11.08 -17.06 12.99
CA ALA A 27 -9.76 -16.67 13.47
C ALA A 27 -9.04 -17.79 14.25
N ILE A 28 -9.77 -18.56 15.08
CA ILE A 28 -9.21 -19.72 15.79
C ILE A 28 -8.76 -20.80 14.80
N GLU A 29 -9.53 -21.07 13.75
CA GLU A 29 -9.13 -22.03 12.71
C GLU A 29 -7.84 -21.60 12.00
N ILE A 30 -7.72 -20.31 11.67
CA ILE A 30 -6.50 -19.74 11.10
C ILE A 30 -5.32 -19.91 12.09
N LEU A 31 -5.52 -19.57 13.36
CA LEU A 31 -4.47 -19.70 14.39
C LEU A 31 -4.01 -21.15 14.57
N LYS A 32 -4.93 -22.13 14.56
CA LYS A 32 -4.58 -23.56 14.61
C LYS A 32 -3.66 -23.95 13.46
N ILE A 33 -4.02 -23.56 12.23
CA ILE A 33 -3.18 -23.81 11.05
C ILE A 33 -1.80 -23.17 11.19
N VAL A 34 -1.73 -21.93 11.69
CA VAL A 34 -0.46 -21.22 11.93
C VAL A 34 0.40 -21.97 12.94
N PHE A 35 -0.15 -22.37 14.09
CA PHE A 35 0.58 -23.09 15.14
C PHE A 35 0.99 -24.52 14.75
N ASP A 36 0.21 -25.19 13.91
CA ASP A 36 0.59 -26.49 13.33
C ASP A 36 1.75 -26.37 12.33
N ASN A 37 2.01 -25.16 11.82
CA ASN A 37 2.98 -24.89 10.77
C ASN A 37 4.11 -23.92 11.18
N LEU A 38 4.41 -23.79 12.49
CA LEU A 38 5.44 -22.85 13.01
C LEU A 38 6.80 -22.92 12.29
N ARG A 39 7.21 -24.10 11.79
CA ARG A 39 8.47 -24.27 11.03
C ARG A 39 8.53 -23.46 9.72
N LYS A 40 7.37 -23.04 9.19
CA LYS A 40 7.26 -22.21 8.00
C LYS A 40 7.31 -20.71 8.32
N ILE A 41 7.29 -20.33 9.60
CA ILE A 41 7.31 -18.95 10.06
C ILE A 41 8.75 -18.52 10.31
N GLN A 42 9.19 -17.45 9.64
CA GLN A 42 10.50 -16.85 9.87
C GLN A 42 10.60 -16.35 11.32
N GLY A 43 11.58 -16.84 12.08
CA GLY A 43 11.70 -16.55 13.52
C GLY A 43 10.96 -17.52 14.45
N GLY A 44 10.27 -18.53 13.90
CA GLY A 44 9.73 -19.69 14.63
C GLY A 44 8.42 -19.44 15.39
N ARG A 45 8.26 -18.30 16.05
CA ARG A 45 7.00 -17.91 16.73
C ARG A 45 6.41 -16.63 16.11
N PRO A 46 5.09 -16.55 15.90
CA PRO A 46 4.44 -15.35 15.40
C PRO A 46 4.54 -14.19 16.40
N ILE A 47 4.33 -12.97 15.90
CA ILE A 47 4.17 -11.75 16.71
C ILE A 47 2.67 -11.55 16.93
N ILE A 48 2.29 -11.00 18.09
CA ILE A 48 0.90 -10.62 18.37
C ILE A 48 0.79 -9.15 18.78
N ASP A 49 -0.10 -8.45 18.07
CA ASP A 49 -0.53 -7.09 18.41
C ASP A 49 -1.97 -7.11 18.90
N ILE A 50 -2.17 -6.68 20.15
CA ILE A 50 -3.47 -6.66 20.82
C ILE A 50 -3.94 -5.21 20.94
N TYR A 51 -5.11 -4.91 20.41
CA TYR A 51 -5.70 -3.58 20.49
C TYR A 51 -6.94 -3.60 21.39
N TYR A 52 -6.93 -2.77 22.44
CA TYR A 52 -8.11 -2.55 23.28
C TYR A 52 -8.83 -1.29 22.82
N CYS A 53 -9.94 -1.48 22.10
CA CYS A 53 -10.69 -0.39 21.49
C CYS A 53 -11.83 0.09 22.40
N THR A 54 -11.97 1.40 22.57
CA THR A 54 -13.07 2.01 23.32
C THR A 54 -13.53 3.34 22.71
N THR A 55 -14.80 3.67 22.88
CA THR A 55 -15.38 4.97 22.50
C THR A 55 -15.02 6.10 23.48
N GLY A 56 -14.38 5.77 24.60
CA GLY A 56 -13.82 6.74 25.55
C GLY A 56 -12.48 7.31 25.10
N THR A 57 -12.01 8.37 25.76
CA THR A 57 -10.63 8.85 25.59
C THR A 57 -9.73 8.08 26.54
N TYR A 58 -8.70 7.42 26.03
CA TYR A 58 -7.69 6.80 26.88
C TYR A 58 -6.95 7.86 27.70
N ARG A 59 -6.87 7.64 29.00
CA ARG A 59 -6.04 8.41 29.93
C ARG A 59 -5.12 7.43 30.63
N ALA A 60 -3.81 7.67 30.55
CA ALA A 60 -2.79 6.80 31.13
C ALA A 60 -2.71 6.97 32.65
N GLU A 61 -3.81 6.69 33.34
CA GLU A 61 -3.84 6.58 34.80
C GLU A 61 -3.10 5.30 35.22
N LYS A 62 -2.48 5.33 36.40
CA LYS A 62 -1.55 4.29 36.86
C LYS A 62 -2.19 2.91 36.85
N GLU A 63 -3.44 2.82 37.31
CA GLU A 63 -4.23 1.59 37.42
C GLU A 63 -4.57 1.02 36.04
N ILE A 64 -4.87 1.89 35.08
CA ILE A 64 -5.22 1.48 33.71
C ILE A 64 -3.97 0.99 32.99
N HIS A 65 -2.85 1.72 33.12
CA HIS A 65 -1.57 1.31 32.55
C HIS A 65 -1.10 -0.04 33.10
N ALA A 66 -1.14 -0.21 34.43
CA ALA A 66 -0.80 -1.48 35.07
C ALA A 66 -1.68 -2.64 34.58
N SER A 67 -2.97 -2.38 34.29
CA SER A 67 -3.86 -3.41 33.75
C SER A 67 -3.45 -3.87 32.34
N PHE A 68 -2.86 -2.99 31.52
CA PHE A 68 -2.33 -3.35 30.20
C PHE A 68 -1.00 -4.10 30.31
N ASP A 69 -0.15 -3.74 31.26
CA ASP A 69 1.11 -4.45 31.52
C ASP A 69 0.84 -5.87 31.99
N ILE A 70 -0.10 -6.05 32.94
CA ILE A 70 -0.53 -7.38 33.41
C ILE A 70 -1.10 -8.22 32.26
N LEU A 71 -1.87 -7.60 31.36
CA LEU A 71 -2.40 -8.29 30.18
C LEU A 71 -1.28 -8.73 29.24
N LYS A 72 -0.29 -7.85 29.00
CA LYS A 72 0.88 -8.15 28.17
C LYS A 72 1.67 -9.31 28.74
N GLU A 73 1.97 -9.29 30.04
CA GLU A 73 2.67 -10.37 30.75
C GLU A 73 1.88 -11.68 30.66
N SER A 74 0.56 -11.65 30.90
CA SER A 74 -0.29 -12.84 30.83
C SER A 74 -0.29 -13.52 29.46
N VAL A 75 -0.15 -12.75 28.37
CA VAL A 75 -0.06 -13.30 27.01
C VAL A 75 1.36 -13.75 26.67
N ALA A 76 2.37 -13.03 27.16
CA ALA A 76 3.77 -13.42 26.98
C ALA A 76 4.08 -14.77 27.66
N ASP A 77 3.49 -15.01 28.84
CA ASP A 77 3.64 -16.25 29.61
C ASP A 77 3.05 -17.49 28.92
N LEU A 78 2.24 -17.31 27.86
CA LEU A 78 1.75 -18.43 27.05
C LEU A 78 2.86 -19.04 26.18
N ASP A 79 3.99 -18.37 26.01
CA ASP A 79 5.12 -18.83 25.20
C ASP A 79 4.77 -19.13 23.73
N LEU A 80 3.63 -18.61 23.24
CA LEU A 80 3.14 -18.80 21.88
C LEU A 80 3.73 -17.80 20.88
N PHE A 81 4.18 -16.64 21.37
CA PHE A 81 4.57 -15.49 20.54
C PHE A 81 6.03 -15.10 20.78
N SER A 82 6.65 -14.50 19.76
CA SER A 82 8.01 -13.94 19.85
C SER A 82 8.03 -12.52 20.39
N ASP A 83 6.96 -11.76 20.13
CA ASP A 83 6.74 -10.42 20.67
C ASP A 83 5.25 -10.20 20.92
N VAL A 84 4.96 -9.45 21.99
CA VAL A 84 3.60 -9.16 22.47
C VAL A 84 3.46 -7.66 22.70
N THR A 85 2.58 -7.05 21.93
CA THR A 85 2.23 -5.63 22.06
C THR A 85 0.78 -5.50 22.48
N VAL A 86 0.52 -4.62 23.45
CA VAL A 86 -0.84 -4.30 23.90
C VAL A 86 -1.03 -2.80 23.82
N THR A 87 -1.95 -2.36 22.96
CA THR A 87 -2.16 -0.94 22.64
C THR A 87 -3.59 -0.51 22.98
N PRO A 88 -3.80 0.47 23.88
CA PRO A 88 -5.09 1.12 24.04
C PRO A 88 -5.41 2.00 22.83
N LEU A 89 -6.60 1.82 22.25
CA LEU A 89 -7.15 2.71 21.23
C LEU A 89 -8.41 3.37 21.78
N GLY A 90 -8.30 4.67 22.07
CA GLY A 90 -9.45 5.50 22.43
C GLY A 90 -10.12 6.10 21.21
N ARG A 91 -11.13 6.93 21.46
CA ARG A 91 -11.86 7.66 20.42
C ARG A 91 -10.94 8.49 19.50
N PRO A 92 -9.95 9.28 19.98
CA PRO A 92 -9.08 10.04 19.08
C PRO A 92 -8.31 9.15 18.10
N GLU A 93 -7.79 8.01 18.57
CA GLU A 93 -7.02 7.07 17.77
C GLU A 93 -7.93 6.35 16.77
N LEU A 94 -9.11 5.91 17.20
CA LEU A 94 -10.09 5.29 16.32
C LEU A 94 -10.60 6.24 15.24
N LEU A 95 -10.85 7.52 15.57
CA LEU A 95 -11.24 8.53 14.59
C LEU A 95 -10.10 8.81 13.60
N LYS A 96 -8.84 8.80 14.05
CA LYS A 96 -7.69 8.93 13.17
C LYS A 96 -7.55 7.74 12.22
N MET A 97 -7.70 6.51 12.72
CA MET A 97 -7.68 5.30 11.88
C MET A 97 -8.85 5.28 10.91
N TRP A 98 -10.05 5.64 11.38
CA TRP A 98 -11.22 5.76 10.53
C TRP A 98 -11.00 6.80 9.43
N ALA A 99 -10.52 8.00 9.77
CA ALA A 99 -10.18 9.03 8.79
C ALA A 99 -9.12 8.53 7.81
N ALA A 100 -8.08 7.83 8.25
CA ALA A 100 -7.09 7.26 7.34
C ALA A 100 -7.66 6.21 6.37
N VAL A 101 -8.72 5.50 6.77
CA VAL A 101 -9.42 4.50 5.93
C VAL A 101 -10.54 5.15 5.09
N THR A 102 -11.07 6.31 5.50
CA THR A 102 -12.25 6.93 4.89
C THR A 102 -12.01 8.26 4.19
N GLU A 103 -10.89 8.95 4.45
CA GLU A 103 -10.41 10.03 3.60
C GLU A 103 -10.17 9.43 2.22
N LYS A 104 -11.04 9.80 1.29
CA LYS A 104 -10.89 9.39 -0.09
C LYS A 104 -9.56 9.92 -0.58
N ASN A 105 -8.66 9.03 -0.98
CA ASN A 105 -7.44 9.45 -1.67
C ASN A 105 -7.85 9.95 -3.06
N GLU A 106 -8.11 11.24 -3.17
CA GLU A 106 -8.52 11.91 -4.39
C GLU A 106 -7.36 12.65 -5.03
N ALA A 107 -7.34 12.65 -6.36
CA ALA A 107 -6.41 13.46 -7.13
C ALA A 107 -7.06 13.92 -8.43
N ARG A 108 -6.73 15.15 -8.83
CA ARG A 108 -7.03 15.68 -10.16
C ARG A 108 -5.73 15.85 -10.92
N LEU A 109 -5.65 15.26 -12.11
CA LEU A 109 -4.47 15.27 -12.94
C LEU A 109 -4.77 15.76 -14.34
N LYS A 110 -4.07 16.83 -14.74
CA LYS A 110 -4.07 17.30 -16.12
C LYS A 110 -3.12 16.46 -16.97
N VAL A 111 -3.64 15.89 -18.05
CA VAL A 111 -2.88 15.08 -19.01
C VAL A 111 -2.56 15.87 -20.28
N ILE A 112 -1.48 15.51 -20.95
CA ILE A 112 -1.09 16.08 -22.25
C ILE A 112 -1.99 15.49 -23.34
N ASP A 113 -2.09 14.16 -23.33
CA ASP A 113 -2.96 13.42 -24.22
C ASP A 113 -3.34 12.06 -23.62
N TYR A 114 -4.38 11.44 -24.15
CA TYR A 114 -4.83 10.13 -23.69
C TYR A 114 -5.47 9.30 -24.81
N LEU A 115 -5.42 7.99 -24.62
CA LEU A 115 -6.11 6.99 -25.43
C LEU A 115 -7.05 6.19 -24.51
N GLY A 116 -8.34 6.21 -24.81
CA GLY A 116 -9.30 5.33 -24.14
C GLY A 116 -9.22 3.90 -24.68
N MET A 117 -9.23 2.92 -23.80
CA MET A 117 -9.37 1.51 -24.18
C MET A 117 -10.85 1.11 -24.19
N PRO A 118 -11.26 0.12 -25.01
CA PRO A 118 -12.62 -0.41 -24.96
C PRO A 118 -12.97 -0.95 -23.57
N ALA A 119 -14.23 -0.80 -23.16
CA ALA A 119 -14.72 -1.38 -21.92
C ALA A 119 -14.60 -2.91 -21.92
N MET A 120 -14.18 -3.47 -20.79
CA MET A 120 -14.04 -4.91 -20.58
C MET A 120 -14.87 -5.32 -19.35
N LYS A 121 -15.15 -6.62 -19.19
CA LYS A 121 -15.87 -7.12 -18.01
C LYS A 121 -15.09 -6.73 -16.74
N GLY A 122 -15.72 -5.98 -15.85
CA GLY A 122 -15.10 -5.50 -14.60
C GLY A 122 -14.22 -4.25 -14.75
N ILE A 123 -13.96 -3.79 -15.98
CA ILE A 123 -13.17 -2.58 -16.27
C ILE A 123 -14.04 -1.67 -17.14
N PRO A 124 -14.91 -0.84 -16.54
CA PRO A 124 -15.80 0.04 -17.29
C PRO A 124 -15.05 1.13 -18.07
N GLN A 125 -13.92 1.62 -17.54
CA GLN A 125 -13.10 2.65 -18.16
C GLN A 125 -11.62 2.35 -17.96
N SER A 126 -10.81 2.59 -18.98
CA SER A 126 -9.35 2.61 -18.84
C SER A 126 -8.72 3.52 -19.88
N TYR A 127 -7.62 4.14 -19.51
CA TYR A 127 -6.93 5.15 -20.30
C TYR A 127 -5.43 4.93 -20.26
N ILE A 128 -4.75 5.14 -21.38
CA ILE A 128 -3.30 5.32 -21.43
C ILE A 128 -3.06 6.80 -21.68
N ALA A 129 -2.41 7.49 -20.76
CA ALA A 129 -2.21 8.93 -20.82
C ALA A 129 -0.74 9.31 -20.79
N LEU A 130 -0.38 10.34 -21.55
CA LEU A 130 0.90 11.03 -21.42
C LEU A 130 0.72 12.20 -20.47
N VAL A 131 1.56 12.27 -19.44
CA VAL A 131 1.43 13.24 -18.35
C VAL A 131 2.76 13.94 -18.12
N LYS A 132 2.73 15.25 -17.85
CA LYS A 132 3.92 15.93 -17.30
C LYS A 132 4.30 15.31 -15.97
N ALA A 133 5.56 14.91 -15.82
CA ALA A 133 6.06 14.26 -14.61
C ALA A 133 5.86 15.15 -13.37
N GLU A 134 6.05 16.47 -13.51
CA GLU A 134 5.82 17.42 -12.43
C GLU A 134 4.35 17.40 -11.94
N ASN A 135 3.37 17.40 -12.86
CA ASN A 135 1.96 17.31 -12.52
C ASN A 135 1.64 15.99 -11.83
N PHE A 136 2.21 14.89 -12.34
CA PHE A 136 2.04 13.57 -11.73
C PHE A 136 2.56 13.56 -10.28
N VAL A 137 3.77 14.06 -10.03
CA VAL A 137 4.36 14.13 -8.69
C VAL A 137 3.53 15.02 -7.75
N LYS A 138 3.09 16.19 -8.23
CA LYS A 138 2.31 17.12 -7.41
C LYS A 138 0.91 16.58 -7.08
N SER A 139 0.19 16.07 -8.07
CA SER A 139 -1.21 15.66 -7.89
C SER A 139 -1.39 14.28 -7.27
N LEU A 140 -0.53 13.30 -7.63
CA LEU A 140 -0.73 11.90 -7.23
C LEU A 140 0.24 11.44 -6.14
N LEU A 141 1.48 11.94 -6.14
CA LEU A 141 2.49 11.42 -5.21
C LEU A 141 2.62 12.23 -3.93
N THR A 142 2.36 13.53 -3.97
CA THR A 142 2.64 14.44 -2.85
C THR A 142 1.38 14.70 -2.04
N GLY A 143 1.44 14.50 -0.72
CA GLY A 143 0.38 14.86 0.22
C GLY A 143 0.47 16.33 0.64
N ASP A 144 -0.56 16.80 1.35
CA ASP A 144 -0.67 18.21 1.79
C ASP A 144 0.49 18.66 2.69
N ASN A 145 1.13 17.70 3.37
CA ASN A 145 2.32 17.92 4.20
C ASN A 145 3.63 17.98 3.40
N GLY A 146 3.58 17.95 2.06
CA GLY A 146 4.74 17.94 1.17
C GLY A 146 5.51 16.63 1.14
N ARG A 147 5.03 15.58 1.82
CA ARG A 147 5.63 14.25 1.85
C ARG A 147 5.02 13.33 0.80
N LEU A 148 5.74 12.27 0.45
CA LEU A 148 5.25 11.19 -0.40
C LEU A 148 4.05 10.50 0.29
N LYS A 149 2.95 10.30 -0.44
CA LYS A 149 1.80 9.50 -0.02
C LYS A 149 2.16 8.02 -0.11
N LEU A 150 2.68 7.43 0.97
CA LEU A 150 3.11 6.03 0.96
C LEU A 150 1.94 5.05 0.75
N GLY A 151 0.76 5.36 1.28
CA GLY A 151 -0.42 4.47 1.20
C GLY A 151 -0.99 4.26 -0.20
N ILE A 152 -0.52 4.98 -1.22
CA ILE A 152 -0.90 4.71 -2.63
C ILE A 152 -0.11 3.54 -3.23
N PHE A 153 0.86 2.99 -2.51
CA PHE A 153 1.69 1.87 -2.94
C PHE A 153 1.41 0.58 -2.16
N ASP A 154 0.40 0.55 -1.29
CA ASP A 154 0.15 -0.59 -0.40
C ASP A 154 -0.16 -1.88 -1.17
N GLU A 155 -0.79 -1.76 -2.35
CA GLU A 155 -1.06 -2.88 -3.25
C GLU A 155 0.11 -3.20 -4.20
N ASN A 156 1.23 -2.49 -4.07
CA ASN A 156 2.43 -2.73 -4.86
C ASN A 156 3.39 -3.70 -4.15
N ILE A 157 3.47 -4.93 -4.66
CA ILE A 157 4.32 -5.97 -4.08
C ILE A 157 5.82 -5.69 -4.35
N ARG A 158 6.14 -4.83 -5.33
CA ARG A 158 7.52 -4.34 -5.56
C ARG A 158 7.76 -3.13 -4.68
N SER A 159 8.05 -3.37 -3.40
CA SER A 159 8.44 -2.32 -2.47
C SER A 159 9.69 -1.58 -2.97
N PHE A 160 9.76 -0.28 -2.70
CA PHE A 160 10.94 0.52 -3.03
C PHE A 160 12.17 0.02 -2.26
N LEU A 161 13.18 -0.46 -2.97
CA LEU A 161 14.39 -1.09 -2.38
C LEU A 161 15.49 -0.08 -2.01
N GLY A 162 15.16 1.21 -1.87
CA GLY A 162 16.12 2.29 -1.60
C GLY A 162 16.78 2.87 -2.86
N SER A 163 17.32 4.08 -2.76
CA SER A 163 17.96 4.80 -3.89
C SER A 163 19.24 4.13 -4.40
N GLU A 164 19.89 3.29 -3.59
CA GLU A 164 21.08 2.52 -3.97
C GLU A 164 20.77 1.28 -4.83
N ASN A 165 19.49 0.96 -5.06
CA ASN A 165 19.13 -0.09 -6.01
C ASN A 165 19.58 0.30 -7.43
N PRO A 166 20.30 -0.57 -8.18
CA PRO A 166 20.81 -0.25 -9.52
C PRO A 166 19.75 0.29 -10.48
N VAL A 167 18.52 -0.24 -10.42
CA VAL A 167 17.41 0.23 -11.26
C VAL A 167 17.03 1.65 -10.88
N ASN A 168 16.92 1.97 -9.59
CA ASN A 168 16.56 3.31 -9.13
C ASN A 168 17.66 4.33 -9.49
N ALA A 169 18.93 3.93 -9.40
CA ALA A 169 20.06 4.73 -9.82
C ALA A 169 20.02 5.04 -11.33
N ASP A 170 19.72 4.06 -12.18
CA ASP A 170 19.59 4.25 -13.63
C ASP A 170 18.43 5.20 -14.00
N ILE A 171 17.29 5.07 -13.31
CA ILE A 171 16.14 5.97 -13.48
C ILE A 171 16.53 7.39 -13.07
N ALA A 172 17.23 7.55 -11.95
CA ALA A 172 17.68 8.85 -11.46
C ALA A 172 18.72 9.48 -12.41
N GLU A 173 19.61 8.68 -12.98
CA GLU A 173 20.61 9.15 -13.95
C GLU A 173 19.97 9.68 -15.23
N THR A 174 18.91 9.02 -15.70
CA THR A 174 18.07 9.51 -16.81
C THR A 174 17.53 10.91 -16.52
N LEU A 175 17.12 11.18 -15.28
CA LEU A 175 16.64 12.50 -14.88
C LEU A 175 17.77 13.52 -14.72
N LYS A 176 18.97 13.12 -14.33
CA LYS A 176 20.11 14.04 -14.19
C LYS A 176 20.64 14.51 -15.55
N SER A 177 20.68 13.62 -16.54
CA SER A 177 21.18 13.91 -17.89
C SER A 177 20.22 14.79 -18.71
N GLU A 178 20.66 15.98 -19.15
CA GLU A 178 19.83 16.91 -19.96
C GLU A 178 19.32 16.29 -21.25
N SER A 179 20.13 15.47 -21.93
CA SER A 179 19.77 14.84 -23.20
C SER A 179 18.79 13.67 -23.02
N GLN A 180 18.92 12.91 -21.94
CA GLN A 180 18.08 11.75 -21.67
C GLN A 180 16.77 12.10 -20.95
N ARG A 181 16.75 13.19 -20.18
CA ARG A 181 15.58 13.61 -19.40
C ARG A 181 14.33 13.80 -20.25
N GLN A 182 14.47 14.27 -21.49
CA GLN A 182 13.36 14.42 -22.45
C GLN A 182 12.82 13.07 -22.94
N LEU A 183 13.66 12.03 -22.93
CA LEU A 183 13.33 10.67 -23.33
C LEU A 183 12.77 9.85 -22.17
N PHE A 184 12.55 10.44 -20.98
CA PHE A 184 12.17 9.71 -19.77
C PHE A 184 10.94 8.80 -19.97
N SER A 185 9.90 9.29 -20.65
CA SER A 185 8.69 8.52 -20.99
C SER A 185 8.93 7.28 -21.85
N VAL A 186 10.02 7.24 -22.61
CA VAL A 186 10.40 6.15 -23.52
C VAL A 186 11.38 5.19 -22.84
N LEU A 187 12.25 5.72 -21.96
CA LEU A 187 13.29 4.96 -21.27
C LEU A 187 12.78 4.23 -20.02
N ASN A 188 11.64 4.63 -19.48
CA ASN A 188 11.06 4.06 -18.28
C ASN A 188 9.78 3.31 -18.57
N ASN A 189 9.58 2.20 -17.87
CA ASN A 189 8.29 1.52 -17.86
C ASN A 189 7.25 2.47 -17.25
N GLY A 190 6.13 2.64 -17.96
CA GLY A 190 5.04 3.50 -17.52
C GLY A 190 4.45 3.06 -16.17
N ILE A 191 3.65 3.94 -15.59
CA ILE A 191 3.03 3.74 -14.29
C ILE A 191 1.62 3.17 -14.49
N THR A 192 1.18 2.21 -13.66
CA THR A 192 -0.21 1.73 -13.70
C THR A 192 -0.92 2.09 -12.41
N VAL A 193 -2.03 2.80 -12.56
CA VAL A 193 -2.90 3.28 -11.49
C VAL A 193 -4.25 2.56 -11.62
N VAL A 194 -4.67 1.90 -10.54
CA VAL A 194 -6.01 1.30 -10.43
C VAL A 194 -6.82 2.13 -9.44
N ALA A 195 -8.09 2.37 -9.74
CA ALA A 195 -9.02 3.07 -8.85
C ALA A 195 -10.44 2.53 -9.03
N PRO A 196 -11.28 2.52 -7.99
CA PRO A 196 -12.70 2.18 -8.13
C PRO A 196 -13.46 3.22 -8.97
N GLU A 197 -13.03 4.48 -8.93
CA GLU A 197 -13.67 5.59 -9.62
C GLU A 197 -12.65 6.44 -10.39
N ILE A 198 -12.92 6.60 -11.68
CA ILE A 198 -12.17 7.45 -12.60
C ILE A 198 -13.17 8.26 -13.40
N THR A 199 -12.96 9.57 -13.49
CA THR A 199 -13.75 10.46 -14.33
C THR A 199 -12.80 11.26 -15.22
N LEU A 200 -12.97 11.13 -16.53
CA LEU A 200 -12.25 11.93 -17.52
C LEU A 200 -13.13 13.10 -17.97
N THR A 201 -12.57 14.31 -17.92
CA THR A 201 -13.15 15.52 -18.52
C THR A 201 -12.45 15.81 -19.85
N PRO A 202 -13.06 15.45 -21.01
CA PRO A 202 -12.36 15.50 -22.31
C PRO A 202 -11.93 16.91 -22.72
N ASN A 203 -12.77 17.91 -22.43
CA ASN A 203 -12.54 19.30 -22.84
C ASN A 203 -11.32 19.92 -22.17
N THR A 204 -11.06 19.57 -20.90
CA THR A 204 -9.92 20.09 -20.13
C THR A 204 -8.72 19.15 -20.11
N LYS A 205 -8.89 17.92 -20.64
CA LYS A 205 -7.94 16.80 -20.51
C LYS A 205 -7.53 16.58 -19.06
N GLU A 206 -8.53 16.48 -18.18
CA GLU A 206 -8.32 16.23 -16.76
C GLU A 206 -8.91 14.87 -16.37
N ILE A 207 -8.16 14.12 -15.57
CA ILE A 207 -8.60 12.87 -14.97
C ILE A 207 -8.74 13.11 -13.46
N ASP A 208 -9.95 12.94 -12.95
CA ASP A 208 -10.25 12.85 -11.53
C ASP A 208 -10.25 11.37 -11.13
N ILE A 209 -9.51 11.03 -10.08
CA ILE A 209 -9.40 9.67 -9.54
C ILE A 209 -9.67 9.70 -8.04
N ALA A 210 -10.37 8.68 -7.54
CA ALA A 210 -10.63 8.50 -6.11
C ALA A 210 -10.22 7.10 -5.66
N ASN A 211 -9.64 7.01 -4.46
CA ASN A 211 -9.17 5.77 -3.83
C ASN A 211 -8.21 4.98 -4.74
N TYR A 212 -7.27 5.68 -5.37
CA TYR A 212 -6.35 5.06 -6.32
C TYR A 212 -5.15 4.40 -5.63
N GLN A 213 -4.62 3.38 -6.31
CA GLN A 213 -3.44 2.60 -5.96
C GLN A 213 -2.49 2.48 -7.17
N ILE A 214 -1.19 2.67 -6.94
CA ILE A 214 -0.13 2.50 -7.93
C ILE A 214 0.36 1.07 -7.87
N ILE A 215 -0.16 0.22 -8.75
CA ILE A 215 0.13 -1.22 -8.77
C ILE A 215 1.38 -1.57 -9.59
N ASN A 216 1.89 -0.61 -10.38
CA ASN A 216 3.15 -0.72 -11.13
C ASN A 216 3.82 0.65 -11.24
N GLY A 217 5.15 0.68 -11.21
CA GLY A 217 5.92 1.92 -11.31
C GLY A 217 6.29 2.51 -9.95
N CYS A 218 6.34 1.70 -8.87
CA CYS A 218 6.80 2.12 -7.55
C CYS A 218 8.19 2.77 -7.59
N GLN A 219 9.16 2.11 -8.25
CA GLN A 219 10.52 2.64 -8.44
C GLN A 219 10.52 3.97 -9.19
N THR A 220 9.89 4.01 -10.37
CA THR A 220 9.77 5.22 -11.19
C THR A 220 9.10 6.37 -10.44
N SER A 221 8.03 6.08 -9.69
CA SER A 221 7.28 7.08 -8.91
C SER A 221 8.11 7.65 -7.76
N ASN A 222 8.80 6.78 -7.00
CA ASN A 222 9.68 7.22 -5.92
C ASN A 222 10.85 8.06 -6.46
N THR A 223 11.52 7.61 -7.53
CA THR A 223 12.62 8.36 -8.13
C THR A 223 12.17 9.71 -8.70
N LEU A 224 10.99 9.78 -9.32
CA LEU A 224 10.38 11.05 -9.75
C LEU A 224 10.13 12.00 -8.58
N TRP A 225 9.68 11.47 -7.44
CA TRP A 225 9.43 12.27 -6.23
C TRP A 225 10.73 12.74 -5.57
N GLU A 226 11.76 11.87 -5.49
CA GLU A 226 13.08 12.21 -4.97
C GLU A 226 13.79 13.26 -5.84
N CYS A 227 13.66 13.13 -7.17
CA CYS A 227 14.26 14.04 -8.15
C CYS A 227 13.30 15.15 -8.59
N LYS A 228 12.27 15.48 -7.80
CA LYS A 228 11.22 16.43 -8.20
C LYS A 228 11.73 17.81 -8.60
N ASP A 229 12.86 18.24 -8.03
CA ASP A 229 13.51 19.52 -8.34
C ASP A 229 14.20 19.53 -9.71
N LEU A 230 14.39 18.36 -10.34
CA LEU A 230 14.96 18.22 -11.68
C LEU A 230 13.87 18.11 -12.77
N LEU A 231 12.59 18.04 -12.40
CA LEU A 231 11.50 17.90 -13.36
C LEU A 231 11.25 19.21 -14.09
N THR A 232 11.54 19.20 -15.39
CA THR A 232 11.23 20.31 -16.29
C THR A 232 9.93 20.04 -17.06
N ASP A 233 9.43 21.05 -17.76
CA ASP A 233 8.22 20.95 -18.59
C ASP A 233 8.28 19.87 -19.68
N ASN A 234 9.48 19.42 -20.04
CA ASN A 234 9.73 18.44 -21.09
C ASN A 234 9.80 17.00 -20.58
N VAL A 235 9.69 16.80 -19.26
CA VAL A 235 9.73 15.46 -18.66
C VAL A 235 8.31 14.90 -18.62
N ASN A 236 8.08 13.87 -19.41
CA ASN A 236 6.79 13.19 -19.50
C ASN A 236 6.88 11.79 -18.94
N VAL A 237 5.75 11.27 -18.47
CA VAL A 237 5.56 9.89 -18.04
C VAL A 237 4.29 9.32 -18.67
N VAL A 238 4.34 8.05 -19.06
CA VAL A 238 3.15 7.31 -19.52
C VAL A 238 2.48 6.69 -18.31
N VAL A 239 1.18 6.96 -18.15
CA VAL A 239 0.38 6.45 -17.03
C VAL A 239 -0.84 5.72 -17.58
N LYS A 240 -1.01 4.47 -17.17
CA LYS A 240 -2.20 3.68 -17.45
C LYS A 240 -3.16 3.80 -16.27
N PHE A 241 -4.35 4.31 -16.51
CA PHE A 241 -5.44 4.42 -15.57
C PHE A 241 -6.45 3.30 -15.81
N ILE A 242 -6.81 2.55 -14.78
CA ILE A 242 -7.76 1.45 -14.88
C ILE A 242 -8.83 1.62 -13.82
N GLN A 243 -10.08 1.80 -14.25
CA GLN A 243 -11.21 1.78 -13.34
C GLN A 243 -11.59 0.33 -13.04
N SER A 244 -11.56 -0.08 -11.77
CA SER A 244 -11.95 -1.41 -11.33
C SER A 244 -12.71 -1.32 -10.01
N PRO A 245 -14.05 -1.22 -10.04
CA PRO A 245 -14.88 -1.21 -8.82
C PRO A 245 -15.01 -2.61 -8.19
N ASP A 246 -14.62 -3.67 -8.92
CA ASP A 246 -14.67 -5.07 -8.49
C ASP A 246 -13.31 -5.49 -7.91
N THR A 247 -13.31 -5.94 -6.65
CA THR A 247 -12.10 -6.33 -5.93
C THR A 247 -11.38 -7.52 -6.57
N ASP A 248 -12.10 -8.49 -7.16
CA ASP A 248 -11.50 -9.69 -7.77
C ASP A 248 -10.76 -9.35 -9.07
N VAL A 249 -11.33 -8.43 -9.85
CA VAL A 249 -10.72 -7.90 -11.08
C VAL A 249 -9.49 -7.07 -10.75
N SER A 250 -9.58 -6.21 -9.71
CA SER A 250 -8.43 -5.46 -9.20
C SER A 250 -7.30 -6.40 -8.79
N MET A 251 -7.58 -7.44 -7.98
CA MET A 251 -6.58 -8.44 -7.57
C MET A 251 -5.96 -9.18 -8.77
N SER A 252 -6.74 -9.52 -9.79
CA SER A 252 -6.24 -10.18 -11.00
C SER A 252 -5.29 -9.27 -11.78
N ILE A 253 -5.63 -7.98 -11.93
CA ILE A 253 -4.77 -6.98 -12.58
C ILE A 253 -3.48 -6.78 -11.79
N ILE A 254 -3.59 -6.63 -10.46
CA ILE A 254 -2.44 -6.49 -9.55
C ILE A 254 -1.52 -7.69 -9.70
N SER A 255 -2.07 -8.92 -9.65
CA SER A 255 -1.29 -10.16 -9.77
C SER A 255 -0.56 -10.23 -11.12
N ALA A 256 -1.28 -10.04 -12.24
CA ALA A 256 -0.71 -10.13 -13.58
C ALA A 256 0.35 -9.05 -13.86
N THR A 257 0.14 -7.84 -13.32
CA THR A 257 1.06 -6.72 -13.51
C THR A 257 2.35 -6.89 -12.68
N ASN A 258 2.24 -7.56 -11.52
CA ASN A 258 3.38 -7.84 -10.65
C ASN A 258 4.15 -9.11 -11.04
N SER A 259 3.51 -10.08 -11.71
CA SER A 259 4.09 -11.38 -12.06
C SER A 259 5.02 -11.39 -13.28
N GLN A 260 5.34 -10.23 -13.88
CA GLN A 260 6.31 -10.17 -14.98
C GLN A 260 7.71 -10.56 -14.47
N THR A 261 8.27 -11.65 -15.01
CA THR A 261 9.62 -12.14 -14.71
C THR A 261 10.67 -11.06 -14.95
N GLY A 262 11.54 -10.83 -13.96
CA GLY A 262 12.69 -9.96 -14.12
C GLY A 262 13.66 -10.52 -15.16
N ILE A 263 14.11 -9.67 -16.08
CA ILE A 263 15.17 -10.02 -17.04
C ILE A 263 16.52 -9.78 -16.34
N LYS A 264 17.42 -10.77 -16.36
CA LYS A 264 18.77 -10.62 -15.80
C LYS A 264 19.57 -9.62 -16.65
N SER A 265 20.39 -8.79 -16.01
CA SER A 265 21.29 -7.82 -16.65
C SER A 265 22.20 -8.44 -17.72
N GLU A 266 22.57 -9.71 -17.55
CA GLU A 266 23.30 -10.54 -18.51
C GLU A 266 22.63 -10.60 -19.89
N SER A 267 21.28 -10.58 -19.94
CA SER A 267 20.51 -10.66 -21.19
C SER A 267 20.63 -9.41 -22.06
N PHE A 268 21.02 -8.27 -21.50
CA PHE A 268 21.21 -7.01 -22.23
C PHE A 268 22.58 -6.90 -22.90
N HIS A 269 23.56 -7.74 -22.54
CA HIS A 269 24.89 -7.71 -23.16
C HIS A 269 24.86 -8.10 -24.64
N GLY A 270 23.87 -8.88 -25.07
CA GLY A 270 23.67 -9.24 -26.49
C GLY A 270 23.03 -8.15 -27.36
N LEU A 271 22.58 -7.04 -26.77
CA LEU A 271 21.95 -5.91 -27.49
C LEU A 271 22.96 -4.79 -27.83
N LYS A 272 24.15 -4.80 -27.21
CA LYS A 272 25.26 -3.91 -27.55
C LYS A 272 26.12 -4.58 -28.63
N ILE A 273 25.63 -4.62 -29.87
CA ILE A 273 26.41 -4.98 -31.07
C ILE A 273 26.64 -3.71 -31.88
#